data_AF-A0A3F2ZDJ7-F1
#
_entry.id   AF-A0A3F2ZDJ7-F1
#
_cell.length_a   1.000
_cell.length_b   1.000
_cell.length_c   1.000
_cell.angle_alpha   90.00
_cell.angle_beta   90.00
_cell.angle_gamma   90.00
#
_symmetry.space_group_name_H-M   'P 1'
#
loop_
_entity.id
_entity.type
_entity.pdbx_description
1 polymer ?
#
loop_
_entity_poly.entity_id
_entity_poly.type
_entity_poly.pdbx_seq_one_letter_code
_entity_poly.pdbx_strand_id
1 'polypeptide(L)'
;MKYFTSEPIKNIYDVIYPFYVISKLCGFAAFPLRVPKSKKQAIKLFIQNCLFAVMIIILQWYVLTLHSSGAEDYFAIATSSSISQFTLGLLTTIGLMNFFISFSMNFILQKYIKKLLEKFCINDQDMEKIGIKVDLRSQRRFIYIFLIISFLQALVVATLTQAVMNYYELSFLYIERITTYVFFTIGYTTLVGHMFLALVAIYVRYKLLNQSFRKRFVIIPSIIENIDKSSEVTIDPEDQVIRKFAIIHDRLNSIIRETNTCFSFQIMMNMISWFIYTIYGTFNFYRLILINFKGYELLGYANMMWIVYHAMYLSAVVIFSSLIKAEGKKTSILLHQAINLEWNSKIVREMRIFSQQLGHRQPIVTCGLFPFDWSLFYSSIGLCVTYLTIMIQLDSSYSNPQLNVTLPAT
;
A
#
# COMPACT_ATOMS: atom_id res chain seq x y z
N MET A 1 -26.23 14.70 4.86
CA MET A 1 -24.92 15.32 4.57
C MET A 1 -24.41 16.31 5.64
N LYS A 2 -25.09 16.52 6.80
CA LYS A 2 -24.68 17.45 7.88
C LYS A 2 -24.03 16.80 9.12
N TYR A 3 -23.84 15.47 9.14
CA TYR A 3 -23.28 14.74 10.29
C TYR A 3 -21.75 14.53 10.26
N PHE A 4 -21.03 15.04 9.26
CA PHE A 4 -19.60 14.74 9.07
C PHE A 4 -18.62 15.89 9.36
N THR A 5 -19.09 17.06 9.81
CA THR A 5 -18.25 18.28 9.81
C THR A 5 -18.11 19.06 11.13
N SER A 6 -18.73 18.65 12.24
CA SER A 6 -18.75 19.51 13.45
C SER A 6 -17.78 19.14 14.58
N GLU A 7 -17.19 17.93 14.62
CA GLU A 7 -16.21 17.64 15.66
C GLU A 7 -14.81 18.15 15.27
N PRO A 8 -14.15 18.96 16.12
CA PRO A 8 -12.79 19.40 15.87
C PRO A 8 -11.87 18.17 15.80
N ILE A 9 -11.15 18.03 14.69
CA ILE A 9 -10.14 16.98 14.51
C ILE A 9 -8.98 17.33 15.46
N LYS A 10 -8.85 16.59 16.56
CA LYS A 10 -7.85 16.89 17.57
C LYS A 10 -6.54 16.16 17.29
N ASN A 11 -6.63 14.89 16.86
CA ASN A 11 -5.47 14.02 16.71
C ASN A 11 -5.58 13.12 15.48
N ILE A 12 -4.47 12.46 15.13
CA ILE A 12 -4.39 11.49 14.03
C ILE A 12 -5.38 10.32 14.15
N TYR A 13 -5.81 9.99 15.37
CA TYR A 13 -6.84 8.98 15.61
C TYR A 13 -8.17 9.32 14.93
N ASP A 14 -8.56 10.60 14.92
CA ASP A 14 -9.82 11.07 14.32
C ASP A 14 -9.72 11.11 12.78
N VAL A 15 -8.50 11.29 12.28
CA VAL A 15 -8.16 11.24 10.84
C VAL A 15 -8.33 9.83 10.29
N ILE A 16 -7.83 8.82 11.02
CA ILE A 16 -7.82 7.42 10.58
C ILE A 16 -9.14 6.70 10.87
N TYR A 17 -9.97 7.22 11.77
CA TYR A 17 -11.20 6.58 12.20
C TYR A 17 -12.12 6.07 11.06
N PRO A 18 -12.39 6.83 9.98
CA PRO A 18 -13.23 6.33 8.87
C PRO A 18 -12.65 5.08 8.21
N PHE A 19 -11.34 5.08 7.98
CA PHE A 19 -10.64 3.92 7.41
C PHE A 19 -10.60 2.74 8.38
N TYR A 20 -10.42 3.01 9.68
CA TYR A 20 -10.47 1.99 10.72
C TYR A 20 -11.84 1.29 10.79
N VAL A 21 -12.95 2.01 10.63
CA VAL A 21 -14.29 1.39 10.62
C VAL A 21 -14.41 0.38 9.48
N ILE A 22 -13.98 0.73 8.27
CA ILE A 22 -14.01 -0.16 7.11
C ILE A 22 -13.04 -1.33 7.30
N SER A 23 -11.82 -1.06 7.77
CA SER A 23 -10.85 -2.09 8.12
C SER A 23 -11.36 -3.07 9.18
N LYS A 24 -12.11 -2.58 10.16
CA LYS A 24 -12.76 -3.43 11.15
C LYS A 24 -13.84 -4.31 10.54
N LEU A 25 -14.68 -3.77 9.65
CA LEU A 25 -15.70 -4.55 8.93
C LEU A 25 -15.06 -5.65 8.07
N CYS A 26 -13.91 -5.37 7.44
CA CYS A 26 -13.14 -6.36 6.67
C CYS A 26 -12.35 -7.35 7.56
N GLY A 27 -12.35 -7.19 8.88
CA GLY A 27 -11.62 -8.04 9.82
C GLY A 27 -10.16 -7.65 10.08
N PHE A 28 -9.62 -6.65 9.39
CA PHE A 28 -8.21 -6.26 9.47
C PHE A 28 -7.87 -5.36 10.68
N ALA A 29 -8.87 -4.75 11.32
CA ALA A 29 -8.69 -3.93 12.52
C ALA A 29 -9.61 -4.38 13.66
N ALA A 30 -9.51 -5.66 14.04
CA ALA A 30 -10.28 -6.23 15.14
C ALA A 30 -9.92 -5.64 16.52
N PHE A 31 -8.95 -4.75 16.65
CA PHE A 31 -8.47 -4.21 17.93
C PHE A 31 -8.89 -2.75 18.15
N PRO A 32 -9.05 -2.30 19.42
CA PRO A 32 -9.36 -0.90 19.70
C PRO A 32 -8.22 0.03 19.27
N LEU A 33 -8.55 1.14 18.60
CA LEU A 33 -7.61 2.20 18.18
C LEU A 33 -6.77 2.78 19.34
N ARG A 34 -7.36 2.90 20.53
CA ARG A 34 -6.70 3.42 21.73
C ARG A 34 -6.33 2.30 22.68
N VAL A 35 -5.18 2.46 23.35
CA VAL A 35 -4.73 1.52 24.38
C VAL A 35 -5.72 1.54 25.55
N PRO A 36 -6.23 0.38 26.01
CA PRO A 36 -7.14 0.33 27.14
C PRO A 36 -6.45 0.81 28.42
N LYS A 37 -7.16 1.60 29.24
CA LYS A 37 -6.62 2.20 30.47
C LYS A 37 -6.50 1.21 31.63
N SER A 38 -7.21 0.07 31.58
CA SER A 38 -7.25 -0.93 32.65
C SER A 38 -7.05 -2.35 32.13
N LYS A 39 -6.38 -3.20 32.91
CA LYS A 39 -6.18 -4.64 32.61
C LYS A 39 -7.50 -5.38 32.41
N LYS A 40 -8.52 -5.10 33.22
CA LYS A 40 -9.85 -5.72 33.07
C LYS A 40 -10.52 -5.35 31.73
N GLN A 41 -10.37 -4.08 31.32
CA GLN A 41 -10.88 -3.62 30.03
C GLN A 41 -10.11 -4.22 28.86
N ALA A 42 -8.80 -4.41 29.00
CA ALA A 42 -7.97 -5.07 28.00
C ALA A 42 -8.38 -6.53 27.77
N ILE A 43 -8.63 -7.29 28.84
CA ILE A 43 -9.08 -8.69 28.76
C ILE A 43 -10.47 -8.79 28.11
N LYS A 44 -11.42 -7.94 28.53
CA LYS A 44 -12.77 -7.91 27.93
C LYS A 44 -12.71 -7.64 26.43
N LEU A 45 -11.92 -6.65 26.02
CA LEU A 45 -11.75 -6.31 24.61
C LEU A 45 -11.04 -7.44 23.85
N PHE A 46 -10.05 -8.09 24.45
CA PHE A 46 -9.38 -9.24 23.84
C PHE A 46 -10.36 -10.38 23.52
N ILE A 47 -11.21 -10.77 24.49
CA ILE A 47 -12.23 -11.81 24.28
C ILE A 47 -13.21 -11.42 23.18
N GLN A 48 -13.70 -10.17 23.19
CA GLN A 48 -14.59 -9.66 22.14
C GLN A 48 -13.93 -9.71 20.75
N ASN A 49 -12.64 -9.38 20.66
CA ASN A 49 -11.89 -9.41 19.41
C ASN A 49 -11.66 -10.84 18.93
N CYS A 50 -11.45 -11.80 19.84
CA CYS A 50 -11.34 -13.23 19.50
C CYS A 50 -12.68 -13.78 18.97
N LEU A 51 -13.81 -13.44 19.59
CA LEU A 51 -15.13 -13.84 19.09
C LEU A 51 -15.41 -13.23 17.71
N PHE A 52 -15.08 -11.94 17.54
CA PHE A 52 -15.20 -11.27 16.25
C PHE A 52 -14.29 -11.90 15.19
N ALA A 53 -13.07 -12.28 15.56
CA ALA A 53 -12.13 -12.97 14.68
C ALA A 53 -12.69 -14.30 14.18
N VAL A 54 -13.23 -15.12 15.08
CA VAL A 54 -13.86 -16.41 14.73
C VAL A 54 -15.04 -16.19 13.78
N MET A 55 -15.87 -15.19 14.04
CA MET A 55 -17.00 -14.84 13.17
C MET A 55 -16.54 -14.45 11.76
N ILE A 56 -15.49 -13.62 11.63
CA ILE A 56 -14.94 -13.23 10.33
C ILE A 56 -14.35 -14.43 9.60
N ILE A 57 -13.64 -15.33 10.30
CA ILE A 57 -13.08 -16.55 9.71
C ILE A 57 -14.20 -17.44 9.16
N ILE A 58 -15.29 -17.64 9.92
CA ILE A 58 -16.45 -18.42 9.47
C ILE A 58 -17.10 -17.77 8.26
N LEU A 59 -17.29 -16.44 8.27
CA LEU A 59 -17.87 -15.71 7.14
C LEU A 59 -17.00 -15.83 5.88
N GLN A 60 -15.68 -15.71 6.03
CA GLN A 60 -14.72 -15.84 4.92
C GLN A 60 -14.70 -17.25 4.36
N TRP A 61 -14.74 -18.26 5.23
CA TRP A 61 -14.87 -19.65 4.83
C TRP A 61 -16.17 -19.89 4.05
N TYR A 62 -17.28 -19.34 4.52
CA TYR A 62 -18.57 -19.45 3.84
C TYR A 62 -18.56 -18.79 2.44
N VAL A 63 -18.06 -17.54 2.34
CA VAL A 63 -17.90 -16.83 1.06
C VAL A 63 -16.99 -17.60 0.12
N LEU A 64 -15.94 -18.24 0.63
CA LEU A 64 -15.07 -19.09 -0.17
C LEU A 64 -15.77 -20.33 -0.69
N THR A 65 -16.52 -21.04 0.16
CA THR A 65 -17.23 -22.26 -0.26
C THR A 65 -18.23 -21.96 -1.37
N LEU A 66 -18.95 -20.84 -1.25
CA LEU A 66 -19.83 -20.29 -2.26
C LEU A 66 -19.10 -19.98 -3.57
N HIS A 67 -17.97 -19.26 -3.48
CA HIS A 67 -17.15 -18.93 -4.64
C HIS A 67 -16.61 -20.18 -5.34
N SER A 68 -16.12 -21.17 -4.59
CA SER A 68 -15.56 -22.41 -5.13
C SER A 68 -16.62 -23.22 -5.87
N SER A 69 -17.84 -23.34 -5.33
CA SER A 69 -18.92 -24.05 -5.99
C SER A 69 -19.38 -23.38 -7.29
N GLY A 70 -19.30 -22.04 -7.38
CA GLY A 70 -19.65 -21.31 -8.60
C GLY A 70 -18.49 -21.13 -9.61
N ALA A 71 -17.25 -21.30 -9.18
CA ALA A 71 -16.08 -21.10 -10.05
C ALA A 71 -15.85 -22.29 -11.01
N GLU A 72 -16.25 -23.50 -10.62
CA GLU A 72 -16.05 -24.71 -11.42
C GLU A 72 -16.68 -24.59 -12.83
N ASP A 73 -17.88 -24.04 -12.96
CA ASP A 73 -18.57 -23.89 -14.25
C ASP A 73 -17.94 -22.83 -15.16
N TYR A 74 -17.51 -21.71 -14.58
CA TYR A 74 -16.85 -20.63 -15.33
C TYR A 74 -15.49 -21.05 -15.87
N PHE A 75 -14.69 -21.70 -15.01
CA PHE A 75 -13.37 -22.13 -15.39
C PHE A 75 -13.42 -23.40 -16.23
N ALA A 76 -14.38 -24.30 -16.07
CA ALA A 76 -14.55 -25.47 -16.95
C ALA A 76 -14.62 -25.09 -18.44
N ILE A 77 -15.24 -23.95 -18.78
CA ILE A 77 -15.33 -23.44 -20.16
C ILE A 77 -13.98 -22.90 -20.67
N ALA A 78 -13.16 -22.29 -19.79
CA ALA A 78 -11.86 -21.70 -20.13
C ALA A 78 -10.66 -22.68 -19.99
N THR A 79 -10.77 -23.72 -19.15
CA THR A 79 -9.66 -24.56 -18.69
C THR A 79 -9.58 -25.90 -19.42
N SER A 80 -9.56 -25.91 -20.74
CA SER A 80 -9.25 -27.14 -21.49
C SER A 80 -7.79 -27.63 -21.33
N SER A 81 -6.93 -26.88 -20.61
CA SER A 81 -5.53 -27.26 -20.38
C SER A 81 -5.24 -27.53 -18.91
N SER A 82 -4.46 -28.60 -18.66
CA SER A 82 -4.00 -28.99 -17.32
C SER A 82 -3.19 -27.89 -16.62
N ILE A 83 -2.46 -27.08 -17.40
CA ILE A 83 -1.69 -25.93 -16.91
C ILE A 83 -2.63 -24.87 -16.31
N SER A 84 -3.77 -24.62 -16.96
CA SER A 84 -4.72 -23.61 -16.48
C SER A 84 -5.40 -24.05 -15.18
N GLN A 85 -5.81 -25.32 -15.08
CA GLN A 85 -6.40 -25.88 -13.85
C GLN A 85 -5.41 -25.85 -12.68
N PHE A 86 -4.16 -26.27 -12.89
CA PHE A 86 -3.11 -26.20 -11.86
C PHE A 86 -2.90 -24.77 -11.37
N THR A 87 -2.78 -23.82 -12.31
CA THR A 87 -2.49 -22.42 -11.97
C THR A 87 -3.67 -21.74 -11.27
N LEU A 88 -4.91 -22.09 -11.62
CA LEU A 88 -6.11 -21.64 -10.93
C LEU A 88 -6.17 -22.15 -9.48
N GLY A 89 -5.87 -23.43 -9.26
CA GLY A 89 -5.78 -24.01 -7.92
C GLY A 89 -4.71 -23.33 -7.07
N LEU A 90 -3.54 -23.06 -7.68
CA LEU A 90 -2.46 -22.30 -7.05
C LEU A 90 -2.90 -20.88 -6.68
N LEU A 91 -3.55 -20.16 -7.61
CA LEU A 91 -4.01 -18.79 -7.40
C LEU A 91 -5.05 -18.70 -6.27
N THR A 92 -6.01 -19.61 -6.24
CA THR A 92 -7.05 -19.67 -5.20
C THR A 92 -6.43 -19.93 -3.84
N THR A 93 -5.51 -20.90 -3.77
CA THR A 93 -4.77 -21.23 -2.53
C THR A 93 -3.97 -20.04 -2.02
N ILE A 94 -3.22 -19.36 -2.90
CA ILE A 94 -2.41 -18.20 -2.56
C ILE A 94 -3.27 -17.01 -2.14
N GLY A 95 -4.39 -16.77 -2.83
CA GLY A 95 -5.36 -15.73 -2.45
C GLY A 95 -5.88 -15.92 -1.03
N LEU A 96 -6.21 -17.15 -0.66
CA LEU A 96 -6.63 -17.51 0.70
C LEU A 96 -5.51 -17.34 1.71
N MET A 97 -4.32 -17.81 1.38
CA MET A 97 -3.14 -17.61 2.23
C MET A 97 -2.92 -16.13 2.51
N ASN A 98 -3.03 -15.24 1.52
CA ASN A 98 -2.88 -13.80 1.76
C ASN A 98 -3.89 -13.26 2.76
N PHE A 99 -5.17 -13.64 2.62
CA PHE A 99 -6.21 -13.16 3.51
C PHE A 99 -5.91 -13.59 4.95
N PHE A 100 -5.69 -14.88 5.18
CA PHE A 100 -5.45 -15.43 6.51
C PHE A 100 -4.13 -14.98 7.12
N ILE A 101 -3.06 -14.90 6.32
CA ILE A 101 -1.77 -14.33 6.76
C ILE A 101 -1.97 -12.89 7.18
N SER A 102 -2.66 -12.09 6.36
CA SER A 102 -2.84 -10.67 6.65
C SER A 102 -3.72 -10.42 7.87
N PHE A 103 -4.80 -11.18 7.99
CA PHE A 103 -5.67 -11.20 9.16
C PHE A 103 -4.87 -11.56 10.43
N SER A 104 -4.12 -12.66 10.39
CA SER A 104 -3.32 -13.15 11.51
C SER A 104 -2.22 -12.16 11.89
N MET A 105 -1.52 -11.60 10.90
CA MET A 105 -0.46 -10.62 11.12
C MET A 105 -1.02 -9.34 11.74
N ASN A 106 -2.17 -8.83 11.30
CA ASN A 106 -2.79 -7.66 11.91
C ASN A 106 -3.24 -7.93 13.35
N PHE A 107 -3.69 -9.15 13.65
CA PHE A 107 -4.04 -9.57 15.01
C PHE A 107 -2.81 -9.66 15.92
N ILE A 108 -1.72 -10.28 15.45
CA ILE A 108 -0.46 -10.42 16.19
C ILE A 108 0.21 -9.06 16.40
N LEU A 109 0.27 -8.24 15.35
CA LEU A 109 0.99 -6.96 15.33
C LEU A 109 0.17 -5.78 15.84
N GLN A 110 -1.02 -6.02 16.41
CA GLN A 110 -1.90 -4.98 16.96
C GLN A 110 -1.20 -4.00 17.92
N LYS A 111 -0.21 -4.47 18.69
CA LYS A 111 0.57 -3.64 19.62
C LYS A 111 1.47 -2.66 18.86
N TYR A 112 2.13 -3.13 17.80
CA TYR A 112 2.99 -2.32 16.94
C TYR A 112 2.16 -1.31 16.14
N ILE A 113 0.98 -1.70 15.65
CA ILE A 113 0.08 -0.79 14.93
C ILE A 113 -0.41 0.34 15.84
N LYS A 114 -0.78 0.05 17.10
CA LYS A 114 -1.15 1.10 18.07
C LYS A 114 0.02 2.04 18.39
N LYS A 115 1.22 1.47 18.56
CA LYS A 115 2.45 2.23 18.80
C LYS A 115 2.83 3.10 17.59
N LEU A 116 2.58 2.64 16.37
CA LEU A 116 2.77 3.42 15.15
C LEU A 116 1.93 4.71 15.18
N LEU A 117 0.64 4.61 15.53
CA LEU A 117 -0.25 5.77 15.65
C LEU A 117 0.20 6.74 16.75
N GLU A 118 0.65 6.21 17.88
CA GLU A 118 1.20 7.00 18.98
C GLU A 118 2.47 7.76 18.53
N LYS A 119 3.38 7.10 17.81
CA LYS A 119 4.58 7.74 17.26
C LYS A 119 4.24 8.88 16.31
N PHE A 120 3.22 8.73 15.46
CA PHE A 120 2.75 9.83 14.62
C PHE A 120 2.28 11.02 15.46
N CYS A 121 1.46 10.78 16.49
CA CYS A 121 0.95 11.84 17.35
C CYS A 121 2.09 12.59 18.07
N ILE A 122 3.06 11.85 18.62
CA ILE A 122 4.24 12.41 19.28
C ILE A 122 5.11 13.21 18.30
N ASN A 123 5.26 12.72 17.07
CA ASN A 123 6.01 13.41 16.03
C ASN A 123 5.31 14.71 15.59
N ASP A 124 3.98 14.70 15.45
CA ASP A 124 3.19 15.87 15.09
C ASP A 124 3.28 16.96 16.17
N GLN A 125 3.27 16.59 17.45
CA GLN A 125 3.48 17.51 18.57
C GLN A 125 4.88 18.16 18.53
N ASP A 126 5.91 17.40 18.19
CA ASP A 126 7.27 17.94 18.08
C ASP A 126 7.46 18.81 16.83
N MET A 127 6.79 18.49 15.73
CA MET A 127 6.71 19.36 14.56
C MET A 127 6.02 20.69 14.89
N GLU A 128 4.94 20.66 15.69
CA GLU A 128 4.24 21.86 16.11
C GLU A 128 5.12 22.76 17.00
N LYS A 129 5.95 22.18 17.89
CA LYS A 129 6.92 22.92 18.74
C LYS A 129 7.96 23.71 17.93
N ILE A 130 8.19 23.36 16.66
CA ILE A 130 9.07 24.12 15.75
C ILE A 130 8.30 24.91 14.69
N GLY A 131 7.00 25.10 14.89
CA GLY A 131 6.14 25.90 14.01
C GLY A 131 5.66 25.17 12.75
N ILE A 132 5.85 23.85 12.65
CA ILE A 132 5.36 23.06 11.51
C ILE A 132 4.00 22.47 11.87
N LYS A 133 2.94 23.08 11.33
CA LYS A 133 1.56 22.59 11.50
C LYS A 133 1.22 21.55 10.44
N VAL A 134 0.86 20.35 10.87
CA VAL A 134 0.36 19.28 10.00
C VAL A 134 -1.14 19.48 9.79
N ASP A 135 -1.58 19.60 8.54
CA ASP A 135 -3.01 19.74 8.22
C ASP A 135 -3.74 18.38 8.31
N LEU A 136 -4.23 18.07 9.51
CA LEU A 136 -5.01 16.86 9.79
C LEU A 136 -6.34 16.83 9.02
N ARG A 137 -6.90 17.98 8.64
CA ARG A 137 -8.17 18.06 7.90
C ARG A 137 -7.98 17.63 6.45
N SER A 138 -6.90 18.08 5.82
CA SER A 138 -6.51 17.63 4.48
C SER A 138 -6.22 16.12 4.46
N GLN A 139 -5.49 15.61 5.46
CA GLN A 139 -5.23 14.16 5.57
C GLN A 139 -6.52 13.35 5.72
N ARG A 140 -7.48 13.82 6.52
CA ARG A 140 -8.79 13.14 6.66
C ARG A 140 -9.61 13.20 5.37
N ARG A 141 -9.60 14.32 4.65
CA ARG A 141 -10.24 14.43 3.32
C ARG A 141 -9.64 13.43 2.35
N PHE A 142 -8.32 13.30 2.33
CA PHE A 142 -7.64 12.32 1.48
C PHE A 142 -8.10 10.89 1.78
N ILE A 143 -8.24 10.52 3.06
CA ILE A 143 -8.75 9.20 3.47
C ILE A 143 -10.19 8.98 2.96
N TYR A 144 -11.09 9.96 3.09
CA TYR A 144 -12.44 9.82 2.54
C TYR A 144 -12.43 9.67 1.02
N ILE A 145 -11.63 10.46 0.32
CA ILE A 145 -11.49 10.37 -1.14
C ILE A 145 -10.99 8.99 -1.53
N PHE A 146 -9.96 8.49 -0.85
CA PHE A 146 -9.43 7.13 -1.06
C PHE A 146 -10.54 6.08 -0.91
N LEU A 147 -11.28 6.11 0.20
CA LEU A 147 -12.36 5.15 0.46
C LEU A 147 -13.47 5.21 -0.59
N ILE A 148 -13.90 6.41 -0.99
CA ILE A 148 -14.94 6.60 -2.00
C ILE A 148 -14.47 6.10 -3.36
N ILE A 149 -13.24 6.46 -3.77
CA ILE A 149 -12.68 6.03 -5.05
C ILE A 149 -12.50 4.51 -5.07
N SER A 150 -11.96 3.92 -4.00
CA SER A 150 -11.76 2.46 -3.93
C SER A 150 -13.08 1.70 -3.99
N PHE A 151 -14.12 2.20 -3.30
CA PHE A 151 -15.46 1.61 -3.37
C PHE A 151 -16.07 1.74 -4.76
N LEU A 152 -16.00 2.94 -5.37
CA LEU A 152 -16.53 3.18 -6.71
C LEU A 152 -15.83 2.32 -7.76
N GLN A 153 -14.50 2.23 -7.71
CA GLN A 153 -13.73 1.38 -8.62
C GLN A 153 -14.09 -0.10 -8.42
N ALA A 154 -14.23 -0.57 -7.18
CA ALA A 154 -14.65 -1.94 -6.90
C ALA A 154 -16.03 -2.25 -7.50
N LEU A 155 -16.97 -1.31 -7.35
CA LEU A 155 -18.31 -1.42 -7.92
C LEU A 155 -18.26 -1.45 -9.46
N VAL A 156 -17.50 -0.56 -10.08
CA VAL A 156 -17.35 -0.52 -11.55
C VAL A 156 -16.77 -1.82 -12.08
N VAL A 157 -15.66 -2.32 -11.52
CA VAL A 157 -15.02 -3.55 -12.00
C VAL A 157 -15.94 -4.76 -11.78
N ALA A 158 -16.63 -4.84 -10.64
CA ALA A 158 -17.58 -5.92 -10.35
C ALA A 158 -18.80 -5.89 -11.29
N THR A 159 -19.38 -4.72 -11.55
CA THR A 159 -20.53 -4.57 -12.46
C THR A 159 -20.18 -4.86 -13.91
N LEU A 160 -19.01 -4.41 -14.38
CA LEU A 160 -18.52 -4.73 -15.73
C LEU A 160 -18.26 -6.23 -15.88
N THR A 161 -17.63 -6.86 -14.89
CA THR A 161 -17.45 -8.31 -14.86
C THR A 161 -18.80 -9.03 -14.91
N GLN A 162 -19.79 -8.58 -14.13
CA GLN A 162 -21.12 -9.18 -14.16
C GLN A 162 -21.81 -9.00 -15.52
N ALA A 163 -21.72 -7.82 -16.13
CA ALA A 163 -22.30 -7.54 -17.44
C ALA A 163 -21.72 -8.46 -18.53
N VAL A 164 -20.39 -8.63 -18.54
CA VAL A 164 -19.71 -9.55 -19.45
C VAL A 164 -20.20 -10.97 -19.26
N MET A 165 -20.38 -11.40 -18.02
CA MET A 165 -20.81 -12.77 -17.73
C MET A 165 -22.27 -13.02 -18.10
N ASN A 166 -23.14 -12.03 -17.93
CA ASN A 166 -24.54 -12.11 -18.37
C ASN A 166 -24.63 -12.22 -19.89
N TYR A 167 -23.75 -11.52 -20.61
CA TYR A 167 -23.70 -11.57 -22.07
C TYR A 167 -23.42 -12.99 -22.60
N TYR A 168 -22.66 -13.79 -21.86
CA TYR A 168 -22.41 -15.21 -22.20
C TYR A 168 -23.40 -16.19 -21.55
N GLU A 169 -24.52 -15.69 -21.01
CA GLU A 169 -25.59 -16.51 -20.40
C GLU A 169 -25.11 -17.46 -19.30
N LEU A 170 -24.01 -17.13 -18.63
CA LEU A 170 -23.48 -18.00 -17.59
C LEU A 170 -24.36 -17.93 -16.35
N SER A 171 -24.98 -19.05 -15.98
CA SER A 171 -25.98 -19.13 -14.91
C SER A 171 -25.35 -19.01 -13.53
N PHE A 172 -25.58 -17.89 -12.85
CA PHE A 172 -25.11 -17.69 -11.47
C PHE A 172 -26.12 -16.89 -10.63
N LEU A 173 -26.06 -17.09 -9.31
CA LEU A 173 -26.75 -16.22 -8.35
C LEU A 173 -26.07 -14.85 -8.30
N TYR A 174 -26.70 -13.86 -8.94
CA TYR A 174 -26.20 -12.47 -9.05
C TYR A 174 -25.74 -11.87 -7.71
N ILE A 175 -26.54 -12.06 -6.66
CA ILE A 175 -26.31 -11.47 -5.34
C ILE A 175 -25.06 -12.07 -4.71
N GLU A 176 -24.87 -13.39 -4.83
CA GLU A 176 -23.74 -14.10 -4.27
C GLU A 176 -22.44 -13.57 -4.86
N ARG A 177 -22.35 -13.46 -6.19
CA ARG A 177 -21.10 -13.11 -6.85
C ARG A 177 -20.74 -11.64 -6.74
N ILE A 178 -21.71 -10.74 -6.81
CA ILE A 178 -21.48 -9.31 -6.55
C ILE A 178 -20.96 -9.15 -5.12
N THR A 179 -21.56 -9.86 -4.15
CA THR A 179 -21.12 -9.82 -2.75
C THR A 179 -19.70 -10.33 -2.61
N THR A 180 -19.37 -11.48 -3.22
CA THR A 180 -18.04 -12.07 -3.20
C THR A 180 -16.98 -11.16 -3.81
N TYR A 181 -17.23 -10.60 -5.02
CA TYR A 181 -16.28 -9.69 -5.65
C TYR A 181 -16.09 -8.41 -4.86
N VAL A 182 -17.17 -7.76 -4.43
CA VAL A 182 -17.08 -6.54 -3.64
C VAL A 182 -16.32 -6.79 -2.33
N PHE A 183 -16.58 -7.91 -1.67
CA PHE A 183 -15.94 -8.26 -0.41
C PHE A 183 -14.43 -8.55 -0.56
N PHE A 184 -14.01 -9.35 -1.54
CA PHE A 184 -12.59 -9.58 -1.81
C PHE A 184 -11.87 -8.31 -2.25
N THR A 185 -12.53 -7.49 -3.07
CA THR A 185 -11.95 -6.27 -3.63
C THR A 185 -11.75 -5.19 -2.56
N ILE A 186 -12.78 -4.96 -1.74
CA ILE A 186 -12.68 -4.04 -0.59
C ILE A 186 -11.68 -4.59 0.41
N GLY A 187 -11.66 -5.91 0.64
CA GLY A 187 -10.69 -6.55 1.52
C GLY A 187 -9.25 -6.29 1.08
N TYR A 188 -8.94 -6.55 -0.19
CA TYR A 188 -7.64 -6.30 -0.79
C TYR A 188 -7.20 -4.84 -0.70
N THR A 189 -8.06 -3.91 -1.14
CA THR A 189 -7.73 -2.47 -1.11
C THR A 189 -7.59 -1.93 0.29
N THR A 190 -8.37 -2.44 1.23
CA THR A 190 -8.24 -2.09 2.64
C THR A 190 -6.93 -2.60 3.20
N LEU A 191 -6.52 -3.83 2.88
CA LEU A 191 -5.24 -4.38 3.29
C LEU A 191 -4.06 -3.54 2.78
N VAL A 192 -3.98 -3.31 1.46
CA VAL A 192 -2.93 -2.49 0.84
C VAL A 192 -3.00 -1.04 1.36
N GLY A 193 -4.23 -0.55 1.59
CA GLY A 193 -4.53 0.77 2.13
C GLY A 193 -3.86 1.07 3.48
N HIS A 194 -3.67 0.07 4.36
CA HIS A 194 -3.00 0.27 5.64
C HIS A 194 -1.58 0.80 5.47
N MET A 195 -0.80 0.13 4.62
CA MET A 195 0.58 0.54 4.34
C MET A 195 0.58 1.82 3.50
N PHE A 196 -0.23 1.88 2.44
CA PHE A 196 -0.30 3.03 1.55
C PHE A 196 -0.60 4.34 2.31
N LEU A 197 -1.65 4.38 3.13
CA LEU A 197 -2.02 5.58 3.87
C LEU A 197 -0.98 5.98 4.92
N ALA A 198 -0.28 5.00 5.53
CA ALA A 198 0.84 5.28 6.42
C ALA A 198 2.01 5.92 5.66
N LEU A 199 2.34 5.43 4.47
CA LEU A 199 3.38 6.01 3.61
C LEU A 199 3.02 7.42 3.14
N VAL A 200 1.78 7.67 2.74
CA VAL A 200 1.30 9.02 2.41
C VAL A 200 1.48 9.97 3.60
N ALA A 201 1.10 9.52 4.80
CA ALA A 201 1.25 10.29 6.03
C ALA A 201 2.73 10.61 6.35
N ILE A 202 3.64 9.66 6.14
CA ILE A 202 5.09 9.85 6.31
C ILE A 202 5.62 10.83 5.27
N TYR A 203 5.28 10.65 3.99
CA TYR A 203 5.69 11.50 2.89
C TYR A 203 5.33 12.97 3.12
N VAL A 204 4.07 13.25 3.52
CA VAL A 204 3.62 14.61 3.82
C VAL A 204 4.47 15.26 4.91
N ARG A 205 4.82 14.50 5.96
CA ARG A 205 5.63 15.01 7.08
C ARG A 205 7.07 15.30 6.66
N TYR A 206 7.69 14.43 5.87
CA TYR A 206 9.01 14.69 5.27
C TYR A 206 9.00 15.96 4.40
N LYS A 207 7.97 16.11 3.55
CA LYS A 207 7.82 17.28 2.69
C LYS A 207 7.69 18.57 3.51
N LEU A 208 6.87 18.57 4.56
CA LEU A 208 6.70 19.71 5.48
C LEU A 208 8.00 20.04 6.23
N LEU A 209 8.71 19.01 6.71
CA LEU A 209 10.00 19.17 7.37
C LEU A 209 11.01 19.86 6.43
N ASN A 210 11.14 19.37 5.20
CA ASN A 210 12.04 19.93 4.19
C ASN A 210 11.65 21.35 3.78
N GLN A 211 10.35 21.64 3.65
CA GLN A 211 9.87 22.99 3.34
C GLN A 211 10.20 23.98 4.46
N SER A 212 9.99 23.60 5.71
CA SER A 212 10.33 24.43 6.87
C SER A 212 11.84 24.64 6.98
N PHE A 213 12.62 23.57 6.84
CA PHE A 213 14.08 23.65 6.87
C PHE A 213 14.63 24.58 5.79
N ARG A 214 14.17 24.42 4.53
CA ARG A 214 14.58 25.26 3.41
C ARG A 214 14.25 26.74 3.65
N LYS A 215 13.04 27.04 4.12
CA LYS A 215 12.64 28.42 4.41
C LYS A 215 13.56 29.06 5.46
N ARG A 216 13.85 28.33 6.54
CA ARG A 216 14.60 28.84 7.69
C ARG A 216 16.10 28.95 7.45
N PHE A 217 16.73 27.94 6.85
CA PHE A 217 18.19 27.83 6.78
C PHE A 217 18.80 28.03 5.38
N VAL A 218 17.98 28.20 4.34
CA VAL A 218 18.49 28.42 2.98
C VAL A 218 17.95 29.74 2.42
N ILE A 219 16.64 29.92 2.41
CA ILE A 219 16.02 31.09 1.77
C ILE A 219 16.28 32.37 2.58
N ILE A 220 15.92 32.39 3.86
CA ILE A 220 16.09 33.60 4.70
C ILE A 220 17.56 34.03 4.77
N PRO A 221 18.53 33.13 5.06
CA PRO A 221 19.95 33.49 5.05
C PRO A 221 20.43 34.02 3.70
N SER A 222 20.03 33.40 2.58
CA SER A 222 20.41 33.89 1.25
C SER A 222 19.85 35.28 0.92
N ILE A 223 18.70 35.65 1.47
CA ILE A 223 18.12 36.99 1.28
C ILE A 223 18.86 38.01 2.15
N ILE A 224 19.19 37.65 3.39
CA ILE A 224 19.96 38.51 4.32
C ILE A 224 21.39 38.69 3.83
N GLU A 225 22.01 37.69 3.21
CA GLU A 225 23.33 37.83 2.61
C GLU A 225 23.34 38.83 1.44
N ASN A 226 22.17 39.05 0.81
CA ASN A 226 21.97 40.01 -0.27
C ASN A 226 21.49 41.40 0.20
N ILE A 227 21.08 41.56 1.46
CA ILE A 227 20.58 42.84 2.02
C ILE A 227 21.44 43.17 3.23
N ASP A 228 22.22 44.25 3.12
CA ASP A 228 23.23 44.66 4.09
C ASP A 228 22.87 44.42 5.57
N LYS A 229 23.83 43.80 6.27
CA LYS A 229 23.71 43.26 7.64
C LYS A 229 23.35 44.35 8.66
N SER A 230 22.07 44.56 8.93
CA SER A 230 21.63 45.55 9.95
C SER A 230 20.41 45.15 10.76
N SER A 231 20.11 43.85 10.89
CA SER A 231 19.00 43.43 11.75
C SER A 231 19.34 42.21 12.58
N GLU A 232 19.66 42.45 13.85
CA GLU A 232 19.64 41.47 14.92
C GLU A 232 18.19 41.02 15.15
N VAL A 233 17.77 39.98 14.44
CA VAL A 233 16.51 39.30 14.74
C VAL A 233 16.80 38.23 15.79
N THR A 234 16.31 38.46 17.00
CA THR A 234 16.34 37.51 18.11
C THR A 234 15.45 36.32 17.80
N ILE A 235 16.08 35.26 17.29
CA ILE A 235 15.46 33.96 17.03
C ILE A 235 15.98 32.99 18.10
N ASP A 236 15.12 32.08 18.58
CA ASP A 236 15.50 30.91 19.38
C ASP A 236 16.87 30.38 18.95
N PRO A 237 17.77 30.02 19.89
CA PRO A 237 19.15 29.67 19.56
C PRO A 237 19.15 28.54 18.50
N GLU A 238 19.64 28.88 17.31
CA GLU A 238 19.43 28.11 16.07
C GLU A 238 20.04 26.70 16.13
N ASP A 239 21.04 26.51 16.99
CA ASP A 239 21.62 25.22 17.35
C ASP A 239 20.58 24.27 17.98
N GLN A 240 19.72 24.76 18.87
CA GLN A 240 18.63 23.96 19.46
C GLN A 240 17.57 23.59 18.41
N VAL A 241 17.34 24.47 17.44
CA VAL A 241 16.37 24.24 16.38
C VAL A 241 16.85 23.14 15.45
N ILE A 242 18.12 23.15 15.03
CA ILE A 242 18.70 22.07 14.20
C ILE A 242 18.60 20.73 14.90
N ARG A 243 18.89 20.68 16.20
CA ARG A 243 18.69 19.47 17.02
C ARG A 243 17.25 18.99 16.99
N LYS A 244 16.27 19.89 17.08
CA LYS A 244 14.84 19.52 16.96
C LYS A 244 14.52 18.96 15.57
N PHE A 245 15.05 19.55 14.48
CA PHE A 245 14.90 18.99 13.12
C PHE A 245 15.49 17.58 13.00
N ALA A 246 16.69 17.37 13.55
CA ALA A 246 17.36 16.06 13.58
C ALA A 246 16.55 15.01 14.36
N ILE A 247 15.98 15.38 15.51
CA ILE A 247 15.11 14.52 16.32
C ILE A 247 13.83 14.15 15.56
N ILE A 248 13.17 15.12 14.91
CA ILE A 248 11.96 14.86 14.12
C ILE A 248 12.26 13.93 12.95
N HIS A 249 13.35 14.18 12.22
CA HIS A 249 13.80 13.29 11.15
C HIS A 249 14.05 11.86 11.67
N ASP A 250 14.69 11.72 12.84
CA ASP A 250 14.90 10.41 13.46
C ASP A 250 13.60 9.68 13.79
N ARG A 251 12.62 10.42 14.30
CA ARG A 251 11.31 9.88 14.64
C ARG A 251 10.53 9.46 13.42
N LEU A 252 10.60 10.22 12.33
CA LEU A 252 10.03 9.81 11.03
C LEU A 252 10.67 8.51 10.52
N ASN A 253 11.99 8.35 10.64
CA ASN A 253 12.66 7.08 10.35
C ASN A 253 12.19 5.94 11.27
N SER A 254 11.97 6.22 12.55
CA SER A 254 11.42 5.24 13.51
C SER A 254 9.97 4.85 13.19
N ILE A 255 9.18 5.76 12.61
CA ILE A 255 7.83 5.51 12.10
C ILE A 255 7.88 4.62 10.84
N ILE A 256 8.81 4.87 9.91
CA ILE A 256 9.04 4.00 8.74
C ILE A 256 9.37 2.59 9.19
N ARG A 257 10.30 2.43 10.13
CA ARG A 257 10.68 1.12 10.67
C ARG A 257 9.48 0.38 11.27
N GLU A 258 8.68 1.08 12.07
CA GLU A 258 7.46 0.49 12.65
C GLU A 258 6.43 0.12 11.58
N THR A 259 6.29 0.94 10.54
CA THR A 259 5.41 0.68 9.38
C THR A 259 5.86 -0.58 8.65
N ASN A 260 7.17 -0.75 8.43
CA ASN A 260 7.73 -1.96 7.85
C ASN A 260 7.39 -3.17 8.72
N THR A 261 7.64 -3.10 10.03
CA THR A 261 7.29 -4.20 10.96
C THR A 261 5.80 -4.55 10.93
N CYS A 262 4.91 -3.56 10.77
CA CYS A 262 3.47 -3.77 10.78
C CYS A 262 2.93 -4.40 9.49
N PHE A 263 3.44 -3.99 8.32
CA PHE A 263 2.74 -4.21 7.04
C PHE A 263 3.59 -4.80 5.91
N SER A 264 4.91 -4.77 6.00
CA SER A 264 5.75 -5.07 4.83
C SER A 264 5.68 -6.54 4.40
N PHE A 265 5.53 -7.46 5.36
CA PHE A 265 5.38 -8.88 5.07
C PHE A 265 4.04 -9.17 4.36
N GLN A 266 2.94 -8.57 4.83
CA GLN A 266 1.64 -8.71 4.16
C GLN A 266 1.70 -8.17 2.73
N ILE A 267 2.31 -7.00 2.51
CA ILE A 267 2.46 -6.44 1.16
C ILE A 267 3.33 -7.33 0.28
N MET A 268 4.41 -7.90 0.81
CA MET A 268 5.27 -8.82 0.06
C MET A 268 4.49 -10.06 -0.43
N MET A 269 3.68 -10.68 0.44
CA MET A 269 2.83 -11.81 0.06
C MET A 269 1.81 -11.42 -1.03
N ASN A 270 1.19 -10.23 -0.91
CA ASN A 270 0.30 -9.71 -1.95
C ASN A 270 1.02 -9.43 -3.29
N MET A 271 2.27 -8.96 -3.26
CA MET A 271 3.06 -8.75 -4.47
C MET A 271 3.35 -10.07 -5.20
N ILE A 272 3.73 -11.12 -4.47
CA ILE A 272 3.95 -12.47 -5.04
C ILE A 272 2.67 -12.99 -5.70
N SER A 273 1.55 -12.75 -5.05
CA SER A 273 0.24 -13.24 -5.51
C SER A 273 -0.25 -12.49 -6.74
N TRP A 274 -0.06 -11.17 -6.76
CA TRP A 274 -0.32 -10.36 -7.94
C TRP A 274 0.58 -10.74 -9.11
N PHE A 275 1.84 -11.06 -8.85
CA PHE A 275 2.78 -11.54 -9.86
C PHE A 275 2.29 -12.83 -10.53
N ILE A 276 1.92 -13.84 -9.74
CA ILE A 276 1.37 -15.10 -10.24
C ILE A 276 0.05 -14.87 -10.98
N TYR A 277 -0.83 -14.03 -10.42
CA TYR A 277 -2.10 -13.67 -11.06
C TYR A 277 -1.90 -12.99 -12.41
N THR A 278 -0.90 -12.11 -12.53
CA THR A 278 -0.60 -11.39 -13.77
C THR A 278 -0.12 -12.36 -14.86
N ILE A 279 0.77 -13.29 -14.53
CA ILE A 279 1.25 -14.32 -15.48
C ILE A 279 0.08 -15.18 -15.95
N TYR A 280 -0.68 -15.75 -15.01
CA TYR A 280 -1.83 -16.59 -15.32
C TYR A 280 -2.88 -15.85 -16.14
N GLY A 281 -3.22 -14.64 -15.71
CA GLY A 281 -4.30 -13.88 -16.32
C GLY A 281 -3.96 -13.40 -17.72
N THR A 282 -2.70 -13.02 -17.97
CA THR A 282 -2.22 -12.67 -19.31
C THR A 282 -2.11 -13.89 -20.22
N PHE A 283 -1.71 -15.05 -19.67
CA PHE A 283 -1.69 -16.31 -20.42
C PHE A 283 -3.11 -16.75 -20.84
N ASN A 284 -4.09 -16.62 -19.95
CA ASN A 284 -5.49 -16.88 -20.32
C ASN A 284 -6.02 -15.89 -21.35
N PHE A 285 -5.65 -14.60 -21.24
CA PHE A 285 -5.96 -13.60 -22.25
C PHE A 285 -5.40 -13.99 -23.63
N TYR A 286 -4.14 -14.44 -23.69
CA TYR A 286 -3.52 -14.99 -24.89
C TYR A 286 -4.32 -16.16 -25.48
N ARG A 287 -4.67 -17.17 -24.67
CA ARG A 287 -5.41 -18.36 -25.17
C ARG A 287 -6.82 -18.02 -25.65
N LEU A 288 -7.51 -17.12 -24.97
CA LEU A 288 -8.87 -16.69 -25.33
C LEU A 288 -8.91 -15.93 -26.65
N ILE A 289 -7.90 -15.09 -26.93
CA ILE A 289 -7.88 -14.31 -28.17
C ILE A 289 -7.30 -15.11 -29.33
N LEU A 290 -6.19 -15.82 -29.15
CA LEU A 290 -5.42 -16.37 -30.27
C LEU A 290 -5.74 -17.82 -30.60
N ILE A 291 -6.21 -18.62 -29.63
CA ILE A 291 -6.45 -20.06 -29.82
C ILE A 291 -7.96 -20.36 -29.85
N ASN A 292 -8.73 -19.76 -28.95
CA ASN A 292 -10.16 -20.00 -28.81
C ASN A 292 -10.99 -18.82 -29.33
N PHE A 293 -10.95 -18.55 -30.64
CA PHE A 293 -11.79 -17.58 -31.38
C PHE A 293 -13.31 -17.92 -31.36
N LYS A 294 -13.82 -18.44 -30.24
CA LYS A 294 -15.23 -18.79 -30.02
C LYS A 294 -16.05 -17.63 -29.45
N GLY A 295 -15.56 -16.39 -29.59
CA GLY A 295 -16.28 -15.19 -29.18
C GLY A 295 -16.22 -14.84 -27.70
N TYR A 296 -15.32 -15.44 -26.89
CA TYR A 296 -15.19 -15.18 -25.44
C TYR A 296 -14.21 -14.04 -25.07
N GLU A 297 -13.89 -13.15 -25.99
CA GLU A 297 -12.82 -12.13 -25.84
C GLU A 297 -13.09 -11.14 -24.69
N LEU A 298 -14.37 -10.74 -24.52
CA LEU A 298 -14.79 -9.84 -23.44
C LEU A 298 -14.39 -10.36 -22.05
N LEU A 299 -14.29 -11.68 -21.92
CA LEU A 299 -13.91 -12.31 -20.68
C LEU A 299 -12.42 -12.13 -20.36
N GLY A 300 -11.58 -12.20 -21.38
CA GLY A 300 -10.17 -11.86 -21.28
C GLY A 300 -9.98 -10.40 -20.87
N TYR A 301 -10.74 -9.48 -21.46
CA TYR A 301 -10.69 -8.06 -21.09
C TYR A 301 -11.13 -7.81 -19.64
N ALA A 302 -12.18 -8.48 -19.18
CA ALA A 302 -12.61 -8.40 -17.78
C ALA A 302 -11.48 -8.86 -16.83
N ASN A 303 -10.77 -9.94 -17.16
CA ASN A 303 -9.65 -10.41 -16.37
C ASN A 303 -8.46 -9.42 -16.38
N MET A 304 -8.14 -8.82 -17.52
CA MET A 304 -7.09 -7.78 -17.60
C MET A 304 -7.44 -6.55 -16.75
N MET A 305 -8.73 -6.18 -16.67
CA MET A 305 -9.19 -5.10 -15.81
C MET A 305 -8.90 -5.37 -14.32
N TRP A 306 -9.12 -6.61 -13.85
CA TRP A 306 -8.76 -7.03 -12.49
C TRP A 306 -7.25 -6.97 -12.23
N ILE A 307 -6.43 -7.40 -13.20
CA ILE A 307 -4.95 -7.30 -13.09
C ILE A 307 -4.53 -5.84 -12.93
N VAL A 308 -5.06 -4.93 -13.75
CA VAL A 308 -4.77 -3.49 -13.69
C VAL A 308 -5.23 -2.90 -12.35
N TYR A 309 -6.42 -3.30 -11.87
CA TYR A 309 -6.94 -2.88 -10.58
C TYR A 309 -5.96 -3.21 -9.45
N HIS A 310 -5.53 -4.47 -9.33
CA HIS A 310 -4.58 -4.88 -8.30
C HIS A 310 -3.20 -4.22 -8.48
N ALA A 311 -2.72 -4.09 -9.72
CA ALA A 311 -1.44 -3.45 -10.02
C ALA A 311 -1.39 -1.98 -9.56
N MET A 312 -2.49 -1.24 -9.74
CA MET A 312 -2.59 0.17 -9.36
C MET A 312 -2.37 0.39 -7.84
N TYR A 313 -2.98 -0.44 -6.99
CA TYR A 313 -2.82 -0.27 -5.53
C TYR A 313 -1.42 -0.69 -5.03
N LEU A 314 -0.85 -1.76 -5.58
CA LEU A 314 0.52 -2.17 -5.24
C LEU A 314 1.56 -1.17 -5.75
N SER A 315 1.41 -0.66 -6.97
CA SER A 315 2.29 0.38 -7.50
C SER A 315 2.22 1.66 -6.68
N ALA A 316 1.07 2.02 -6.10
CA ALA A 316 0.95 3.16 -5.19
C ALA A 316 1.87 3.02 -3.96
N VAL A 317 2.04 1.82 -3.41
CA VAL A 317 3.00 1.56 -2.30
C VAL A 317 4.44 1.81 -2.75
N VAL A 318 4.82 1.32 -3.93
CA VAL A 318 6.16 1.50 -4.51
C VAL A 318 6.45 2.98 -4.81
N ILE A 319 5.46 3.70 -5.37
CA ILE A 319 5.56 5.13 -5.68
C ILE A 319 5.82 5.93 -4.40
N PHE A 320 4.98 5.77 -3.37
CA PHE A 320 5.15 6.55 -2.13
C PHE A 320 6.40 6.17 -1.35
N SER A 321 6.80 4.90 -1.36
CA SER A 321 8.11 4.49 -0.84
C SER A 321 9.26 5.22 -1.54
N SER A 322 9.23 5.28 -2.88
CA SER A 322 10.25 5.98 -3.66
C SER A 322 10.25 7.49 -3.42
N LEU A 323 9.07 8.10 -3.25
CA LEU A 323 8.93 9.52 -2.91
C LEU A 323 9.48 9.85 -1.51
N ILE A 324 9.27 8.97 -0.52
CA ILE A 324 9.85 9.12 0.82
C ILE A 324 11.39 9.06 0.75
N LYS A 325 11.93 8.08 0.02
CA LYS A 325 13.38 7.95 -0.22
C LYS A 325 13.96 9.22 -0.87
N ALA A 326 13.25 9.76 -1.87
CA ALA A 326 13.63 11.00 -2.55
C ALA A 326 13.59 12.23 -1.62
N GLU A 327 12.54 12.38 -0.81
CA GLU A 327 12.45 13.48 0.17
C GLU A 327 13.52 13.34 1.28
N GLY A 328 13.88 12.12 1.69
CA GLY A 328 15.01 11.88 2.60
C GLY A 328 16.35 12.35 2.02
N LYS A 329 16.61 12.01 0.75
CA LYS A 329 17.81 12.51 0.03
C LYS A 329 17.81 14.03 -0.07
N LYS A 330 16.65 14.64 -0.32
CA LYS A 330 16.49 16.09 -0.37
C LYS A 330 16.78 16.77 0.96
N THR A 331 16.46 16.15 2.10
CA THR A 331 16.87 16.65 3.42
C THR A 331 18.39 16.80 3.50
N SER A 332 19.14 15.79 3.01
CA SER A 332 20.61 15.84 2.99
C SER A 332 21.14 16.95 2.10
N ILE A 333 20.55 17.14 0.92
CA ILE A 333 20.96 18.21 -0.01
C ILE A 333 20.73 19.59 0.62
N LEU A 334 19.55 19.82 1.19
CA LEU A 334 19.22 21.08 1.86
C LEU A 334 20.13 21.35 3.05
N LEU A 335 20.49 20.32 3.81
CA LEU A 335 21.40 20.44 4.95
C LEU A 335 22.81 20.86 4.51
N HIS A 336 23.35 20.26 3.44
CA HIS A 336 24.65 20.67 2.90
C HIS A 336 24.63 22.10 2.33
N GLN A 337 23.53 22.52 1.70
CA GLN A 337 23.36 23.90 1.28
C GLN A 337 23.36 24.86 2.48
N ALA A 338 22.64 24.53 3.54
CA ALA A 338 22.60 25.32 4.76
C ALA A 338 23.98 25.42 5.44
N ILE A 339 24.75 24.32 5.49
CA ILE A 339 26.12 24.31 6.03
C ILE A 339 27.02 25.33 5.32
N ASN A 340 26.87 25.48 4.01
CA ASN A 340 27.71 26.39 3.21
C ASN A 340 27.31 27.87 3.38
N LEU A 341 26.09 28.15 3.82
CA LEU A 341 25.59 29.51 4.06
C LEU A 341 25.80 29.96 5.52
N GLU A 342 26.16 29.04 6.41
CA GLU A 342 26.22 29.29 7.85
C GLU A 342 27.63 29.69 8.31
N TRP A 343 27.73 30.86 8.95
CA TRP A 343 28.99 31.40 9.44
C TRP A 343 29.28 31.00 10.89
N ASN A 344 28.25 30.64 11.65
CA ASN A 344 28.41 30.27 13.04
C ASN A 344 28.94 28.83 13.18
N SER A 345 30.18 28.70 13.66
CA SER A 345 30.86 27.41 13.84
C SER A 345 30.11 26.43 14.75
N LYS A 346 29.35 26.92 15.74
CA LYS A 346 28.53 26.08 16.62
C LYS A 346 27.34 25.47 15.87
N ILE A 347 26.68 26.27 15.04
CA ILE A 347 25.54 25.83 14.22
C ILE A 347 26.01 24.86 13.14
N VAL A 348 27.11 25.17 12.45
CA VAL A 348 27.76 24.28 11.47
C VAL A 348 28.11 22.93 12.10
N ARG A 349 28.62 22.91 13.34
CA ARG A 349 28.92 21.66 14.05
C ARG A 349 27.67 20.80 14.23
N GLU A 350 26.55 21.38 14.66
CA GLU A 350 25.29 20.66 14.82
C GLU A 350 24.74 20.17 13.46
N MET A 351 24.81 20.99 12.41
CA MET A 351 24.43 20.56 11.06
C MET A 351 25.29 19.40 10.54
N ARG A 352 26.60 19.37 10.85
CA ARG A 352 27.49 18.25 10.50
C ARG A 352 27.11 16.97 11.24
N ILE A 353 26.77 17.05 12.52
CA ILE A 353 26.26 15.90 13.29
C ILE A 353 24.96 15.38 12.66
N PHE A 354 24.05 16.29 12.29
CA PHE A 354 22.82 15.90 11.59
C PHE A 354 23.12 15.26 10.22
N SER A 355 24.11 15.76 9.47
CA SER A 355 24.53 15.17 8.19
C SER A 355 25.03 13.74 8.35
N GLN A 356 25.85 13.46 9.39
CA GLN A 356 26.27 12.10 9.72
C GLN A 356 25.07 11.19 10.03
N GLN A 357 24.09 11.68 10.79
CA GLN A 357 22.86 10.94 11.07
C GLN A 357 22.08 10.59 9.78
N LEU A 358 21.97 11.51 8.83
CA LEU A 358 21.31 11.26 7.54
C LEU A 358 22.02 10.17 6.74
N GLY A 359 23.36 10.13 6.80
CA GLY A 359 24.16 9.08 6.17
C GLY A 359 23.90 7.68 6.77
N HIS A 360 23.72 7.60 8.09
CA HIS A 360 23.49 6.33 8.79
C HIS A 360 22.03 5.87 8.83
N ARG A 361 21.06 6.78 8.68
CA ARG A 361 19.63 6.48 8.82
C ARG A 361 18.83 6.95 7.61
N GLN A 362 18.91 6.17 6.53
CA GLN A 362 18.13 6.41 5.33
C GLN A 362 16.66 5.96 5.52
N PRO A 363 15.68 6.75 5.05
CA PRO A 363 14.26 6.38 5.11
C PRO A 363 13.94 5.33 4.04
N ILE A 364 14.21 4.07 4.35
CA ILE A 364 14.00 2.93 3.44
C ILE A 364 12.75 2.17 3.87
N VAL A 365 11.78 2.08 2.96
CA VAL A 365 10.62 1.20 3.10
C VAL A 365 10.95 -0.15 2.47
N THR A 366 10.85 -1.23 3.26
CA THR A 366 11.35 -2.55 2.86
C THR A 366 10.60 -3.67 3.58
N CYS A 367 10.57 -4.84 2.95
CA CYS A 367 10.17 -6.10 3.57
C CYS A 367 11.31 -6.85 4.29
N GLY A 368 12.52 -6.30 4.33
CA GLY A 368 13.72 -6.94 4.88
C GLY A 368 14.56 -7.68 3.83
N LEU A 369 13.94 -8.17 2.76
CA LEU A 369 14.64 -8.81 1.63
C LEU A 369 15.06 -7.79 0.57
N PHE A 370 14.18 -6.86 0.23
CA PHE A 370 14.40 -5.83 -0.77
C PHE A 370 13.64 -4.54 -0.42
N PRO A 371 14.09 -3.37 -0.89
CA PRO A 371 13.33 -2.12 -0.78
C PRO A 371 12.13 -2.14 -1.72
N PHE A 372 11.03 -1.51 -1.32
CA PHE A 372 9.88 -1.28 -2.21
C PHE A 372 10.16 -0.08 -3.11
N ASP A 373 11.02 -0.24 -4.12
CA ASP A 373 11.35 0.84 -5.06
C ASP A 373 11.16 0.44 -6.53
N TRP A 374 11.44 1.37 -7.43
CA TRP A 374 11.31 1.16 -8.88
C TRP A 374 12.12 -0.03 -9.38
N SER A 375 13.23 -0.38 -8.75
CA SER A 375 14.02 -1.55 -9.15
C SER A 375 13.21 -2.82 -9.01
N LEU A 376 12.56 -3.01 -7.85
CA LEU A 376 11.68 -4.15 -7.62
C LEU A 376 10.54 -4.20 -8.63
N PHE A 377 9.95 -3.04 -8.94
CA PHE A 377 8.84 -2.95 -9.89
C PHE A 377 9.26 -3.37 -11.30
N TYR A 378 10.37 -2.83 -11.82
CA TYR A 378 10.88 -3.20 -13.13
C TYR A 378 11.33 -4.67 -13.20
N SER A 379 11.98 -5.18 -12.16
CA SER A 379 12.35 -6.61 -12.08
C SER A 379 11.11 -7.50 -12.10
N SER A 380 10.04 -7.12 -11.41
CA SER A 380 8.78 -7.89 -11.40
C SER A 380 8.14 -7.93 -12.79
N ILE A 381 8.11 -6.81 -13.52
CA ILE A 381 7.61 -6.76 -14.90
C ILE A 381 8.46 -7.65 -15.81
N GLY A 382 9.79 -7.57 -15.72
CA GLY A 382 10.70 -8.40 -16.51
C GLY A 382 10.49 -9.89 -16.27
N LEU A 383 10.35 -10.30 -15.00
CA LEU A 383 10.03 -11.68 -14.66
C LEU A 383 8.66 -12.13 -15.20
N CYS A 384 7.63 -11.27 -15.11
CA CYS A 384 6.31 -11.58 -15.67
C CYS A 384 6.40 -11.87 -17.17
N VAL A 385 7.11 -11.02 -17.92
CA VAL A 385 7.27 -11.18 -19.37
C VAL A 385 8.05 -12.46 -19.70
N THR A 386 9.14 -12.75 -18.99
CA THR A 386 9.93 -13.96 -19.21
C THR A 386 9.11 -15.23 -18.98
N TYR A 387 8.42 -15.34 -17.84
CA TYR A 387 7.60 -16.52 -17.54
C TYR A 387 6.40 -16.64 -18.46
N LEU A 388 5.77 -15.53 -18.84
CA LEU A 388 4.67 -15.53 -19.81
C LEU A 388 5.14 -16.06 -21.17
N THR A 389 6.29 -15.60 -21.67
CA THR A 389 6.87 -16.08 -22.93
C THR A 389 7.14 -17.59 -22.87
N ILE A 390 7.72 -18.08 -21.78
CA ILE A 390 7.96 -19.52 -21.57
C ILE A 390 6.64 -20.29 -21.60
N MET A 391 5.62 -19.82 -20.89
CA MET A 391 4.30 -20.47 -20.89
C MET A 391 3.68 -20.52 -22.29
N ILE A 392 3.76 -19.43 -23.05
CA ILE A 392 3.25 -19.36 -24.42
C ILE A 392 4.01 -20.35 -25.32
N GLN A 393 5.34 -20.37 -25.25
CA GLN A 393 6.17 -21.27 -26.05
C GLN A 393 5.88 -22.75 -25.75
N LEU A 394 5.73 -23.09 -24.47
CA LEU A 394 5.36 -24.44 -24.05
C LEU A 394 3.96 -24.79 -24.60
N ASP A 395 2.96 -23.93 -24.40
CA ASP A 395 1.59 -24.16 -24.88
C ASP A 395 1.56 -24.34 -26.41
N SER A 396 2.28 -23.50 -27.18
CA SER A 396 2.36 -23.62 -28.64
C SER A 396 3.06 -24.89 -29.11
N SER A 397 4.08 -25.35 -28.37
CA SER A 397 4.83 -26.56 -28.71
C SER A 397 3.99 -27.83 -28.50
N TYR A 398 3.13 -27.85 -27.49
CA TYR A 398 2.26 -28.99 -27.19
C TYR A 398 0.94 -28.99 -27.97
N SER A 399 0.41 -27.81 -28.33
CA SER A 399 -0.89 -27.70 -29.00
C SER A 399 -0.85 -27.85 -30.53
N ASN A 400 0.35 -27.90 -31.16
CA ASN A 400 0.48 -28.04 -32.61
C ASN A 400 1.68 -28.92 -33.05
N PRO A 401 1.59 -30.27 -32.98
CA PRO A 401 2.65 -31.15 -33.47
C PRO A 401 2.89 -31.03 -34.99
N GLN A 402 1.89 -30.55 -35.74
CA GLN A 402 1.92 -30.45 -37.21
C GLN A 402 2.59 -29.17 -37.75
N LEU A 403 2.97 -28.22 -36.90
CA LEU A 403 3.82 -27.07 -37.31
C LEU A 403 5.32 -27.36 -37.12
N ASN A 404 5.65 -28.47 -36.46
CA ASN A 404 7.03 -28.96 -36.27
C ASN A 404 7.45 -30.03 -37.27
N VAL A 405 6.64 -30.31 -38.31
CA VAL A 405 7.14 -31.07 -39.47
C VAL A 405 8.04 -30.14 -40.26
N THR A 406 9.33 -30.26 -40.01
CA THR A 406 10.38 -29.94 -40.98
C THR A 406 9.90 -30.35 -42.37
N LEU A 407 9.87 -29.39 -43.29
CA LEU A 407 9.72 -29.63 -44.72
C LEU A 407 10.51 -30.89 -45.11
N PRO A 408 9.92 -31.85 -45.86
CA PRO A 408 10.70 -32.95 -46.39
C PRO A 408 11.78 -32.34 -47.29
N ALA A 409 13.04 -32.66 -46.99
CA ALA A 409 14.13 -32.36 -47.89
C ALA A 409 13.88 -33.09 -49.22
N THR A 410 13.50 -32.33 -50.25
CA THR A 410 13.65 -32.72 -51.66
C THR A 410 15.04 -32.36 -52.13
#